data_AF-A0A9E6SPP1-F1
#
_entry.id   AF-A0A9E6SPP1-F1
#
_cell.length_a   1.000
_cell.length_b   1.000
_cell.length_c   1.000
_cell.angle_alpha   90.00
_cell.angle_beta   90.00
_cell.angle_gamma   90.00
#
_symmetry.space_group_name_H-M   'P 1'
#
loop_
_entity.id
_entity.type
_entity.pdbx_description
1 polymer ?
#
loop_
_entity_poly.entity_id
_entity_poly.type
_entity_poly.pdbx_seq_one_letter_code
_entity_poly.pdbx_strand_id
1 'polypeptide(L)'
;MKHLIGQTASGREVYVELIGSEAGKQIAYQPHLYFLAKEMLARLAPPSTDTAMEYNMRRSIGYSTVIATTDESTIFYGRLFKDDIFTRLVKNAKPETTHYLSIQLIWNQDGSYDLTDMWIGRLRPPRPGSSTEIPESKPYWTTHAVVYGDQRLEMSSVTKECPY
;
A
#
# COMPACT_ATOMS: atom_id res chain seq x y z
N MET A 1 -5.97 2.62 19.69
CA MET A 1 -4.87 2.27 20.63
C MET A 1 -3.66 1.92 19.80
N LYS A 2 -2.53 2.58 20.05
CA LYS A 2 -1.29 2.35 19.31
C LYS A 2 -0.49 1.24 19.96
N HIS A 3 0.10 0.36 19.15
CA HIS A 3 0.92 -0.75 19.59
C HIS A 3 2.34 -0.58 19.08
N LEU A 4 3.34 -0.78 19.93
CA LEU A 4 4.74 -0.78 19.52
C LEU A 4 5.00 -1.98 18.60
N ILE A 5 5.43 -1.73 17.36
CA ILE A 5 5.81 -2.79 16.41
C ILE A 5 7.31 -3.12 16.52
N GLY A 6 8.13 -2.13 16.83
CA GLY A 6 9.57 -2.29 16.99
C GLY A 6 10.31 -0.95 16.98
N GLN A 7 11.61 -1.03 16.72
CA GLN A 7 12.49 0.13 16.60
C GLN A 7 13.19 0.13 15.25
N THR A 8 13.50 1.32 14.75
CA THR A 8 14.35 1.51 13.57
C THR A 8 15.80 1.13 13.88
N ALA A 9 16.66 1.01 12.86
CA ALA A 9 18.10 0.86 13.04
C ALA A 9 18.75 2.03 13.80
N SER A 10 18.11 3.21 13.79
CA SER A 10 18.51 4.39 14.58
C SER A 10 17.93 4.42 16.00
N GLY A 11 17.27 3.33 16.45
CA GLY A 11 16.72 3.20 17.80
C GLY A 11 15.39 3.92 18.03
N ARG A 12 14.73 4.42 16.97
CA ARG A 12 13.47 5.16 17.08
C ARG A 12 12.31 4.21 17.14
N GLU A 13 11.38 4.44 18.06
CA GLU A 13 10.19 3.61 18.21
C GLU A 13 9.21 3.82 17.06
N VAL A 14 8.58 2.72 16.64
CA VAL A 14 7.53 2.73 15.63
C VAL A 14 6.29 2.09 16.20
N TYR A 15 5.17 2.79 16.08
CA TYR A 15 3.86 2.39 16.58
C TYR A 15 2.90 2.13 15.41
N VAL A 16 1.89 1.28 15.63
CA VAL A 16 0.82 1.02 14.67
C VAL A 16 -0.54 1.03 15.37
N GLU A 17 -1.54 1.66 14.76
CA GLU A 17 -2.92 1.56 15.23
C GLU A 17 -3.65 0.41 14.52
N LEU A 18 -3.82 -0.72 15.22
CA LEU A 18 -4.31 -1.97 14.61
C LEU A 18 -5.78 -1.97 14.17
N ILE A 19 -6.60 -1.01 14.62
CA ILE A 19 -8.06 -0.99 14.37
C ILE A 19 -8.46 0.06 13.33
N GLY A 20 -7.89 1.27 13.42
CA GLY A 20 -8.32 2.44 12.65
C GLY A 20 -7.43 2.81 11.47
N SER A 21 -6.19 2.34 11.44
CA SER A 21 -5.23 2.68 10.36
C SER A 21 -5.31 1.74 9.17
N GLU A 22 -4.81 2.18 8.03
CA GLU A 22 -4.69 1.33 6.84
C GLU A 22 -3.72 0.18 7.11
N ALA A 23 -2.57 0.44 7.75
CA ALA A 23 -1.64 -0.60 8.18
C ALA A 23 -2.31 -1.66 9.07
N GLY A 24 -3.20 -1.25 9.98
CA GLY A 24 -4.01 -2.15 10.80
C GLY A 24 -4.89 -3.09 9.96
N LYS A 25 -5.61 -2.55 8.96
CA LYS A 25 -6.42 -3.35 8.03
C LYS A 25 -5.56 -4.33 7.22
N GLN A 26 -4.41 -3.88 6.73
CA GLN A 26 -3.49 -4.70 5.95
C GLN A 26 -2.95 -5.85 6.80
N ILE A 27 -2.54 -5.59 8.05
CA ILE A 27 -2.10 -6.63 9.00
C ILE A 27 -3.24 -7.60 9.35
N ALA A 28 -4.48 -7.10 9.54
CA ALA A 28 -5.62 -7.97 9.82
C ALA A 28 -5.92 -8.92 8.65
N TYR A 29 -5.78 -8.44 7.41
CA TYR A 29 -5.95 -9.25 6.20
C TYR A 29 -4.77 -10.20 5.97
N GLN A 30 -3.54 -9.77 6.30
CA GLN A 30 -2.31 -10.54 6.12
C GLN A 30 -1.41 -10.45 7.37
N PRO A 31 -1.63 -11.30 8.40
CA PRO A 31 -0.94 -11.17 9.69
C PRO A 31 0.59 -11.24 9.64
N HIS A 32 1.14 -11.91 8.62
CA HIS A 32 2.58 -12.00 8.41
C HIS A 32 3.25 -10.64 8.08
N LEU A 33 2.48 -9.65 7.60
CA LEU A 33 2.96 -8.28 7.37
C LEU A 33 3.57 -7.67 8.65
N TYR A 34 2.99 -7.97 9.83
CA TYR A 34 3.52 -7.47 11.10
C TYR A 34 5.00 -7.85 11.31
N PHE A 35 5.35 -9.11 11.01
CA PHE A 35 6.73 -9.59 11.15
C PHE A 35 7.65 -9.02 10.08
N LEU A 36 7.16 -8.87 8.85
CA LEU A 36 7.92 -8.28 7.75
C LEU A 36 8.24 -6.80 8.03
N ALA A 37 7.27 -6.03 8.55
CA ALA A 37 7.49 -4.66 8.97
C ALA A 37 8.55 -4.58 10.08
N LYS A 38 8.45 -5.42 11.11
CA LYS A 38 9.44 -5.46 12.20
C LYS A 38 10.85 -5.76 11.68
N GLU A 39 10.99 -6.70 10.75
CA GLU A 39 12.28 -7.02 10.12
C GLU A 39 12.82 -5.86 9.27
N MET A 40 11.97 -5.21 8.47
CA MET A 40 12.34 -4.05 7.66
C MET A 40 12.81 -2.89 8.54
N LEU A 41 12.03 -2.55 9.57
CA LEU A 41 12.32 -1.43 10.48
C LEU A 41 13.68 -1.60 11.18
N ALA A 42 13.99 -2.81 11.66
CA ALA A 42 15.27 -3.10 12.31
C ALA A 42 16.51 -2.84 11.41
N ARG A 43 16.32 -2.68 10.09
CA ARG A 43 17.39 -2.45 9.11
C ARG A 43 17.39 -1.05 8.50
N LEU A 44 16.34 -0.26 8.74
CA LEU A 44 16.18 1.06 8.15
C LEU A 44 16.41 2.17 9.17
N ALA A 45 16.96 3.28 8.69
CA ALA A 45 17.02 4.54 9.42
C ALA A 45 16.24 5.61 8.64
N PRO A 46 14.91 5.68 8.79
CA PRO A 46 14.08 6.68 8.13
C PRO A 46 14.50 8.11 8.55
N PRO A 47 14.32 9.12 7.68
CA PRO A 47 14.52 10.52 8.05
C PRO A 47 13.50 10.97 9.10
N SER A 48 13.81 12.01 9.87
CA SER A 48 12.91 12.60 10.90
C SER A 48 11.78 13.45 10.27
N THR A 49 11.04 12.87 9.33
CA THR A 49 9.92 13.49 8.62
C THR A 49 8.97 12.41 8.14
N ASP A 50 7.75 12.80 7.80
CA ASP A 50 6.80 11.94 7.10
C ASP A 50 7.45 11.37 5.84
N THR A 51 7.38 10.07 5.68
CA THR A 51 8.12 9.38 4.63
C THR A 51 7.43 8.09 4.23
N ALA A 52 7.56 7.75 2.95
CA ALA A 52 7.19 6.46 2.43
C ALA A 52 8.45 5.78 1.89
N MET A 53 8.60 4.49 2.19
CA MET A 53 9.83 3.74 1.90
C MET A 53 9.47 2.35 1.40
N GLU A 54 10.33 1.80 0.54
CA GLU A 54 10.32 0.38 0.22
C GLU A 54 11.63 -0.28 0.62
N TYR A 55 11.59 -1.58 0.85
CA TYR A 55 12.76 -2.38 1.17
C TYR A 55 12.70 -3.74 0.49
N ASN A 56 13.83 -4.15 -0.10
CA ASN A 56 13.99 -5.48 -0.67
C ASN A 56 14.37 -6.48 0.43
N MET A 57 13.45 -7.37 0.76
CA MET A 57 13.56 -8.41 1.80
C MET A 57 14.51 -9.56 1.42
N ARG A 58 15.10 -9.52 0.22
CA ARG A 58 16.05 -10.50 -0.33
C ARG A 58 15.55 -11.94 -0.42
N ARG A 59 14.23 -12.12 -0.26
CA ARG A 59 13.50 -13.37 -0.46
C ARG A 59 12.09 -13.04 -0.93
N SER A 60 11.42 -13.99 -1.55
CA SER A 60 9.99 -13.87 -1.82
C SER A 60 9.23 -13.71 -0.51
N ILE A 61 8.38 -12.69 -0.41
CA ILE A 61 7.58 -12.39 0.79
C ILE A 61 6.08 -12.44 0.54
N GLY A 62 5.66 -12.78 -0.68
CA GLY A 62 4.26 -12.85 -1.08
C GLY A 62 4.04 -12.25 -2.46
N TYR A 63 2.84 -11.72 -2.68
CA TYR A 63 2.41 -11.24 -3.98
C TYR A 63 2.06 -9.75 -3.96
N SER A 64 2.55 -9.01 -4.95
CA SER A 64 2.06 -7.68 -5.28
C SER A 64 0.75 -7.79 -6.03
N THR A 65 -0.29 -7.14 -5.51
CA THR A 65 -1.60 -7.04 -6.18
C THR A 65 -1.72 -5.82 -7.07
N VAL A 66 -0.76 -4.90 -7.04
CA VAL A 66 -0.64 -3.84 -8.04
C VAL A 66 0.46 -4.22 -9.01
N ILE A 67 0.11 -4.27 -10.28
CA ILE A 67 0.98 -4.73 -11.36
C ILE A 67 0.99 -3.71 -12.49
N ALA A 68 2.05 -3.74 -13.30
CA ALA A 68 2.06 -3.04 -14.57
C ALA A 68 1.04 -3.68 -15.53
N THR A 69 0.42 -2.87 -16.36
CA THR A 69 -0.59 -3.29 -17.34
C THR A 69 -0.10 -3.02 -18.75
N THR A 70 -0.45 -3.92 -19.66
CA THR A 70 -0.18 -3.83 -21.10
C THR A 70 -1.46 -3.57 -21.89
N ASP A 71 -1.35 -3.40 -23.20
CA ASP A 71 -2.49 -3.24 -24.11
C ASP A 71 -3.42 -4.48 -24.14
N GLU A 72 -2.93 -5.65 -23.73
CA GLU A 72 -3.72 -6.88 -23.61
C GLU A 72 -4.51 -6.95 -22.28
N SER A 73 -4.31 -5.99 -21.38
CA SER A 73 -4.95 -5.97 -20.07
C SER A 73 -6.42 -5.58 -20.19
N THR A 74 -7.30 -6.39 -19.60
CA THR A 74 -8.73 -6.10 -19.47
C THR A 74 -8.94 -5.17 -18.28
N ILE A 75 -8.90 -3.87 -18.55
CA ILE A 75 -9.03 -2.81 -17.57
C ILE A 75 -10.49 -2.42 -17.37
N PHE A 76 -10.83 -2.13 -16.12
CA PHE A 76 -12.06 -1.45 -15.75
C PHE A 76 -11.83 -0.63 -14.49
N TYR A 77 -12.79 0.22 -14.17
CA TYR A 77 -12.76 1.09 -13.01
C TYR A 77 -13.97 0.80 -12.14
N GLY A 78 -13.81 0.95 -10.83
CA GLY A 78 -14.90 0.83 -9.88
C GLY A 78 -14.50 1.36 -8.51
N ARG A 79 -15.49 1.75 -7.72
CA ARG A 79 -15.29 2.11 -6.31
C ARG A 79 -15.29 0.84 -5.47
N LEU A 80 -14.27 0.69 -4.63
CA LEU A 80 -14.26 -0.36 -3.61
C LEU A 80 -15.33 -0.04 -2.56
N PHE A 81 -15.86 -1.05 -1.89
CA PHE A 81 -16.88 -0.84 -0.87
C PHE A 81 -16.37 0.09 0.24
N LYS A 82 -17.11 1.17 0.53
CA LYS A 82 -16.74 2.25 1.48
C LYS A 82 -15.58 3.13 1.02
N ASP A 83 -15.25 3.09 -0.26
CA ASP A 83 -14.27 3.98 -0.88
C ASP A 83 -15.00 5.08 -1.64
N ASP A 84 -14.52 6.31 -1.53
CA ASP A 84 -15.08 7.47 -2.20
C ASP A 84 -14.46 7.70 -3.60
N ILE A 85 -13.36 7.02 -3.90
CA ILE A 85 -12.62 7.17 -5.15
C ILE A 85 -12.62 5.92 -6.01
N PHE A 86 -12.44 6.12 -7.32
CA PHE A 86 -12.35 5.04 -8.29
C PHE A 86 -10.98 4.36 -8.25
N THR A 87 -10.98 3.04 -8.33
CA THR A 87 -9.78 2.22 -8.48
C THR A 87 -9.69 1.69 -9.90
N ARG A 88 -8.50 1.74 -10.50
CA ARG A 88 -8.22 1.01 -11.74
C ARG A 88 -7.96 -0.45 -11.43
N LEU A 89 -8.73 -1.35 -12.04
CA LEU A 89 -8.64 -2.78 -11.84
C LEU A 89 -8.31 -3.51 -13.15
N VAL A 90 -7.63 -4.65 -13.04
CA VAL A 90 -7.32 -5.55 -14.17
C VAL A 90 -7.89 -6.94 -13.90
N LYS A 91 -8.71 -7.47 -14.84
CA LYS A 91 -9.44 -8.74 -14.67
C LYS A 91 -8.65 -9.98 -15.09
N ASN A 92 -7.83 -9.86 -16.13
CA ASN A 92 -7.12 -10.99 -16.77
C ASN A 92 -5.65 -11.06 -16.36
N ALA A 93 -5.34 -10.68 -15.11
CA ALA A 93 -3.98 -10.76 -14.58
C ALA A 93 -3.96 -11.47 -13.23
N LYS A 94 -2.76 -11.84 -12.78
CA LYS A 94 -2.52 -12.49 -11.50
C LYS A 94 -1.55 -11.65 -10.66
N PRO A 95 -1.65 -11.69 -9.33
CA PRO A 95 -0.66 -11.06 -8.47
C PRO A 95 0.75 -11.60 -8.75
N GLU A 96 1.75 -10.73 -8.68
CA GLU A 96 3.14 -11.06 -9.01
C GLU A 96 3.95 -11.34 -7.76
N THR A 97 4.77 -12.40 -7.77
CA THR A 97 5.66 -12.70 -6.65
C THR A 97 6.68 -11.57 -6.50
N THR A 98 6.89 -11.09 -5.27
CA THR A 98 7.81 -9.96 -5.02
C THR A 98 8.66 -10.16 -3.78
N HIS A 99 9.75 -9.39 -3.74
CA HIS A 99 10.70 -9.31 -2.65
C HIS A 99 10.57 -7.99 -1.89
N TYR A 100 9.67 -7.10 -2.33
CA TYR A 100 9.56 -5.74 -1.82
C TYR A 100 8.41 -5.60 -0.83
N LEU A 101 8.70 -4.93 0.28
CA LEU A 101 7.72 -4.42 1.23
C LEU A 101 7.76 -2.89 1.17
N SER A 102 6.59 -2.25 1.13
CA SER A 102 6.45 -0.81 1.24
C SER A 102 5.71 -0.44 2.52
N ILE A 103 6.13 0.68 3.12
CA ILE A 103 5.50 1.26 4.32
C ILE A 103 5.37 2.77 4.18
N GLN A 104 4.41 3.34 4.91
CA GLN A 104 4.28 4.78 5.13
C GLN A 104 4.41 5.08 6.62
N LEU A 105 5.24 6.07 6.94
CA LEU A 105 5.54 6.50 8.31
C LEU A 105 5.19 7.99 8.46
N ILE A 106 4.53 8.33 9.56
CA ILE A 106 4.36 9.72 10.02
C ILE A 106 5.33 9.96 11.17
N TRP A 107 6.03 11.10 11.13
CA TRP A 107 6.96 11.51 12.18
C TRP A 107 6.24 12.24 13.31
N ASN A 108 6.43 11.77 14.54
CA ASN A 108 5.87 12.39 15.73
C ASN A 108 6.87 13.35 16.37
N GLN A 109 6.38 14.42 17.01
CA GLN A 109 7.22 15.41 17.70
C GLN A 109 8.02 14.82 18.88
N ASP A 110 7.58 13.68 19.41
CA ASP A 110 8.25 12.96 20.51
C ASP A 110 9.44 12.10 20.05
N GLY A 111 9.72 12.05 18.74
CA GLY A 111 10.83 11.29 18.18
C GLY A 111 10.47 9.87 17.72
N SER A 112 9.19 9.49 17.80
CA SER A 112 8.67 8.20 17.32
C SER A 112 8.07 8.32 15.91
N TYR A 113 7.70 7.17 15.33
CA TYR A 113 6.91 7.10 14.11
C TYR A 113 5.59 6.37 14.32
N ASP A 114 4.58 6.76 13.54
CA ASP A 114 3.40 5.94 13.30
C ASP A 114 3.49 5.26 11.93
N LEU A 115 3.32 3.95 11.90
CA LEU A 115 3.10 3.16 10.68
C LEU A 115 1.62 3.31 10.26
N THR A 116 1.38 4.06 9.19
CA THR A 116 0.02 4.42 8.74
C THR A 116 -0.52 3.52 7.66
N ASP A 117 0.35 3.02 6.77
CA ASP A 117 0.02 2.08 5.70
C ASP A 117 1.20 1.15 5.40
N MET A 118 0.92 -0.03 4.86
CA MET A 118 1.91 -0.97 4.36
C MET A 118 1.35 -1.98 3.38
N TRP A 119 2.17 -2.46 2.44
CA TRP A 119 1.77 -3.51 1.49
C TRP A 119 2.97 -4.29 0.95
N ILE A 120 2.73 -5.53 0.53
CA ILE A 120 3.67 -6.30 -0.28
C ILE A 120 3.62 -5.78 -1.71
N GLY A 121 4.77 -5.37 -2.23
CA GLY A 121 4.88 -4.68 -3.50
C GLY A 121 5.90 -3.56 -3.44
N ARG A 122 6.06 -2.89 -4.58
CA ARG A 122 6.85 -1.67 -4.67
C ARG A 122 6.06 -0.46 -4.17
N LEU A 123 6.78 0.61 -3.88
CA LEU A 123 6.21 1.88 -3.52
C LEU A 123 5.39 2.40 -4.71
N ARG A 124 4.21 2.94 -4.41
CA ARG A 124 3.28 3.49 -5.39
C ARG A 124 2.74 4.83 -4.87
N PRO A 125 2.47 5.80 -5.76
CA PRO A 125 1.80 7.02 -5.36
C PRO A 125 0.35 6.73 -4.95
N PRO A 126 -0.28 7.65 -4.19
CA PRO A 126 -1.70 7.61 -3.90
C PRO A 126 -2.55 7.49 -5.18
N ARG A 127 -3.79 7.01 -5.03
CA ARG A 127 -4.70 6.86 -6.17
C ARG A 127 -5.20 8.24 -6.65
N PRO A 128 -5.45 8.42 -7.96
CA PRO A 128 -6.09 9.62 -8.46
C PRO A 128 -7.46 9.84 -7.79
N GLY A 129 -7.76 11.09 -7.47
CA GLY A 129 -8.95 11.51 -6.72
C GLY A 129 -8.82 11.42 -5.21
N SER A 130 -7.77 10.79 -4.67
CA SER A 130 -7.56 10.74 -3.22
C SER A 130 -7.17 12.11 -2.64
N SER A 131 -7.46 12.35 -1.36
CA SER A 131 -7.06 13.58 -0.66
C SER A 131 -5.54 13.79 -0.56
N THR A 132 -4.75 12.76 -0.87
CA THR A 132 -3.28 12.77 -0.87
C THR A 132 -2.71 12.65 -2.28
N GLU A 133 -3.53 12.85 -3.32
CA GLU A 133 -3.08 12.79 -4.71
C GLU A 133 -1.88 13.74 -4.96
N ILE A 134 -0.82 13.17 -5.53
CA ILE A 134 0.38 13.89 -5.99
C ILE A 134 0.47 13.88 -7.53
N PRO A 135 1.28 14.76 -8.16
CA PRO A 135 1.39 14.83 -9.63
C PRO A 135 1.71 13.49 -10.31
N GLU A 136 2.44 12.59 -9.65
CA GLU A 136 2.84 11.28 -10.15
C GLU A 136 1.73 10.23 -10.08
N SER A 137 0.62 10.53 -9.39
CA SER A 137 -0.50 9.59 -9.20
C SER A 137 -1.11 9.19 -10.54
N LYS A 138 -1.60 10.14 -11.33
CA LYS A 138 -2.23 9.83 -12.62
C LYS A 138 -1.26 9.10 -13.57
N PRO A 139 -0.04 9.58 -13.83
CA PRO A 139 0.91 8.88 -14.72
C PRO A 139 1.24 7.44 -14.28
N TYR A 140 1.33 7.19 -12.98
CA TYR A 140 1.58 5.84 -12.48
C TYR A 140 0.37 4.93 -12.70
N TRP A 141 -0.80 5.38 -12.31
CA TRP A 141 -2.03 4.58 -12.33
C TRP A 141 -2.62 4.39 -13.74
N THR A 142 -2.17 5.12 -14.76
CA THR A 142 -2.50 4.78 -16.16
C THR A 142 -1.80 3.53 -16.66
N THR A 143 -0.64 3.20 -16.10
CA THR A 143 0.19 2.03 -16.49
C THR A 143 0.17 0.91 -15.45
N HIS A 144 -0.46 1.11 -14.29
CA HIS A 144 -0.58 0.13 -13.22
C HIS A 144 -2.03 -0.05 -12.78
N ALA A 145 -2.41 -1.26 -12.37
CA ALA A 145 -3.75 -1.55 -11.89
C ALA A 145 -3.74 -2.54 -10.72
N VAL A 146 -4.79 -2.50 -9.92
CA VAL A 146 -5.05 -3.51 -8.90
C VAL A 146 -5.59 -4.77 -9.58
N VAL A 147 -4.98 -5.92 -9.34
CA VAL A 147 -5.50 -7.21 -9.80
C VAL A 147 -6.85 -7.46 -9.14
N TYR A 148 -7.88 -7.63 -9.96
CA TYR A 148 -9.22 -7.93 -9.49
C TYR A 148 -9.30 -9.39 -9.03
N GLY A 149 -9.81 -9.59 -7.81
CA GLY A 149 -9.98 -10.91 -7.19
C GLY A 149 -11.13 -10.89 -6.21
N ASP A 150 -10.82 -10.72 -4.93
CA ASP A 150 -11.75 -10.81 -3.80
C ASP A 150 -12.29 -9.46 -3.32
N GLN A 151 -11.88 -8.35 -3.96
CA GLN A 151 -12.29 -7.03 -3.52
C GLN A 151 -13.78 -6.81 -3.74
N ARG A 152 -14.48 -6.32 -2.71
CA ARG A 152 -15.90 -5.95 -2.79
C ARG A 152 -16.02 -4.62 -3.53
N LEU A 153 -16.66 -4.63 -4.70
CA LEU A 153 -16.94 -3.44 -5.51
C LEU A 153 -18.37 -2.95 -5.31
N GLU A 154 -18.57 -1.64 -5.40
CA GLU A 154 -19.89 -1.06 -5.63
C GLU A 154 -20.28 -1.28 -7.09
N MET A 155 -21.05 -2.35 -7.38
CA MET A 155 -21.33 -2.79 -8.76
C MET A 155 -21.94 -1.71 -9.67
N SER A 156 -22.70 -0.76 -9.10
CA SER A 156 -23.27 0.38 -9.83
C SER A 156 -22.23 1.40 -10.29
N SER A 157 -21.01 1.37 -9.75
CA SER A 157 -19.91 2.24 -10.13
C SER A 157 -19.02 1.66 -11.23
N VAL A 158 -19.21 0.39 -11.61
CA VAL A 158 -18.30 -0.29 -12.54
C VAL A 158 -18.41 0.32 -13.93
N THR A 159 -17.29 0.77 -14.49
CA THR A 159 -17.20 1.38 -15.82
C THR A 159 -15.91 0.98 -16.53
N LYS A 160 -15.91 1.06 -17.87
CA LYS A 160 -14.70 0.92 -18.70
C LYS A 160 -14.06 2.27 -19.02
N GLU A 161 -14.78 3.36 -18.81
CA GLU A 161 -14.30 4.71 -19.07
C GLU A 161 -13.46 5.20 -17.89
N CYS A 162 -12.32 5.83 -18.19
CA CYS A 162 -11.42 6.39 -17.18
C CYS A 162 -12.12 7.57 -16.47
N PRO A 163 -12.32 7.52 -15.14
CA PRO A 163 -13.09 8.53 -14.42
C PRO A 163 -12.24 9.73 -13.94
N TYR A 164 -10.96 9.81 -14.34
CA TYR A 164 -10.00 10.84 -13.94
C TYR A 164 -9.24 11.44 -15.12
#